data_AF-A0A5P2DC69-F1
#
_entry.id   AF-A0A5P2DC69-F1
#
_cell.length_a   1.000
_cell.length_b   1.000
_cell.length_c   1.000
_cell.angle_alpha   90.00
_cell.angle_beta   90.00
_cell.angle_gamma   90.00
#
_symmetry.space_group_name_H-M   'P 1'
#
loop_
_entity.id
_entity.type
_entity.pdbx_description
1 polymer ?
#
loop_
_entity_poly.entity_id
_entity_poly.type
_entity_poly.pdbx_seq_one_letter_code
_entity_poly.pdbx_strand_id
1 'polypeptide(L)'
;MGLAAVGLFTAPPAQAATGGCAGRLVKTLPFSTGEVRVYKTRTHACAVTVPHRSGVRQYMSVSVQPRGGVPVKDGGRFTRFAGPVSVYALSRCVYVRGEVGSGSVSSGWILC
;
A
#
# COMPACT_ATOMS: atom_id res chain seq x y z
N MET A 1 9.15 -47.19 26.86
CA MET A 1 9.45 -46.17 25.84
C MET A 1 8.17 -45.49 25.40
N GLY A 2 7.97 -44.22 25.72
CA GLY A 2 6.82 -43.46 25.22
C GLY A 2 6.93 -41.99 25.58
N LEU A 3 7.56 -41.20 24.73
CA LEU A 3 7.58 -39.73 24.81
C LEU A 3 6.68 -39.20 23.70
N ALA A 4 5.49 -38.72 24.08
CA ALA A 4 4.62 -37.97 23.20
C ALA A 4 5.02 -36.49 23.26
N ALA A 5 5.58 -35.97 22.17
CA ALA A 5 5.85 -34.55 22.02
C ALA A 5 4.58 -33.83 21.54
N VAL A 6 4.04 -32.92 22.36
CA VAL A 6 2.93 -32.04 21.99
C VAL A 6 3.53 -30.82 21.30
N GLY A 7 3.37 -30.73 19.98
CA GLY A 7 3.74 -29.55 19.19
C GLY A 7 2.69 -28.45 19.36
N LEU A 8 3.10 -27.30 19.92
CA LEU A 8 2.29 -26.09 19.96
C LEU A 8 2.27 -25.47 18.55
N PHE A 9 1.14 -25.53 17.87
CA PHE A 9 0.92 -24.84 16.60
C PHE A 9 0.76 -23.34 16.86
N THR A 10 1.81 -22.55 16.62
CA THR A 10 1.67 -21.09 16.54
C THR A 10 0.98 -20.74 15.23
N ALA A 11 -0.27 -20.30 15.28
CA ALA A 11 -0.97 -19.80 14.10
C ALA A 11 -0.18 -18.64 13.48
N PRO A 12 0.06 -18.62 12.15
CA PRO A 12 0.74 -17.50 11.51
C PRO A 12 -0.10 -16.23 11.70
N PRO A 13 0.53 -15.05 11.86
CA PRO A 13 -0.20 -13.80 11.92
C PRO A 13 -1.03 -13.67 10.64
N ALA A 14 -2.32 -13.34 10.79
CA ALA A 14 -3.21 -13.06 9.67
C ALA A 14 -2.62 -11.90 8.85
N GLN A 15 -1.93 -12.23 7.76
CA GLN A 15 -1.36 -11.23 6.86
C GLN A 15 -2.52 -10.67 6.03
N ALA A 16 -3.06 -9.53 6.47
CA ALA A 16 -3.91 -8.72 5.62
C ALA A 16 -3.19 -8.51 4.29
N ALA A 17 -3.87 -8.73 3.16
CA ALA A 17 -3.28 -8.56 1.84
C ALA A 17 -2.81 -7.10 1.69
N THR A 18 -1.50 -6.88 1.83
CA THR A 18 -0.89 -5.54 1.83
C THR A 18 -0.75 -4.96 0.41
N GLY A 19 -1.20 -5.71 -0.61
CA GLY A 19 -0.94 -5.40 -2.01
C GLY A 19 0.55 -5.46 -2.35
N GLY A 20 1.35 -6.23 -1.60
CA GLY A 20 2.79 -6.35 -1.79
C GLY A 20 3.62 -5.30 -1.02
N CYS A 21 2.99 -4.38 -0.30
CA CYS A 21 3.72 -3.47 0.59
C CYS A 21 4.18 -4.17 1.86
N ALA A 22 5.44 -3.96 2.24
CA ALA A 22 5.95 -4.37 3.55
C ALA A 22 5.65 -3.28 4.61
N GLY A 23 5.60 -3.69 5.88
CA GLY A 23 5.51 -2.78 7.01
C GLY A 23 4.10 -2.56 7.54
N ARG A 24 3.95 -1.52 8.37
CA ARG A 24 2.69 -1.21 9.06
C ARG A 24 1.85 -0.25 8.22
N LEU A 25 0.57 -0.51 8.10
CA LEU A 25 -0.40 0.46 7.56
C LEU A 25 -0.44 1.69 8.47
N VAL A 26 -0.04 2.84 7.95
CA VAL A 26 0.04 4.11 8.70
C VAL A 26 -0.99 5.13 8.25
N LYS A 27 -1.52 4.99 7.03
CA LYS A 27 -2.56 5.89 6.50
C LYS A 27 -3.43 5.16 5.49
N THR A 28 -4.72 5.46 5.54
CA THR A 28 -5.69 5.12 4.49
C THR A 28 -6.32 6.43 4.01
N LEU A 29 -6.38 6.61 2.69
CA LEU A 29 -6.91 7.80 2.03
C LEU A 29 -8.10 7.35 1.17
N PRO A 30 -9.33 7.37 1.70
CA PRO A 30 -10.52 6.99 0.95
C PRO A 30 -10.90 8.08 -0.05
N PHE A 31 -11.52 7.66 -1.16
CA PHE A 31 -12.12 8.53 -2.16
C PHE A 31 -13.29 7.81 -2.86
N SER A 32 -13.95 8.48 -3.80
CA SER A 32 -15.23 8.04 -4.38
C SER A 32 -15.20 6.63 -4.99
N THR A 33 -14.09 6.23 -5.61
CA THR A 33 -13.98 4.98 -6.36
C THR A 33 -13.03 3.96 -5.74
N GLY A 34 -12.39 4.29 -4.62
CA GLY A 34 -11.42 3.42 -3.97
C GLY A 34 -10.72 4.08 -2.79
N GLU A 35 -9.58 3.52 -2.41
CA GLU A 35 -8.74 4.02 -1.33
C GLU A 35 -7.26 3.81 -1.63
N VAL A 36 -6.42 4.70 -1.12
CA VAL A 36 -4.96 4.49 -1.10
C VAL A 36 -4.54 4.04 0.28
N ARG A 37 -3.81 2.93 0.34
CA ARG A 37 -3.24 2.39 1.57
C ARG A 37 -1.75 2.67 1.59
N VAL A 38 -1.28 3.35 2.63
CA VAL A 38 0.13 3.73 2.80
C VAL A 38 0.72 2.96 3.97
N TYR A 39 1.82 2.26 3.69
CA TYR A 39 2.58 1.45 4.62
C TYR A 39 3.93 2.09 4.87
N LYS A 40 4.43 1.97 6.10
CA LYS A 40 5.74 2.49 6.50
C LYS A 40 6.57 1.41 7.17
N THR A 41 7.83 1.32 6.78
CA THR A 41 8.90 0.67 7.53
C THR A 41 9.81 1.73 8.13
N ARG A 42 10.88 1.33 8.83
CA ARG A 42 11.88 2.28 9.32
C ARG A 42 12.53 3.12 8.21
N THR A 43 12.62 2.59 7.00
CA THR A 43 13.41 3.18 5.91
C THR A 43 12.61 3.51 4.66
N HIS A 44 11.42 2.92 4.49
CA HIS A 44 10.62 3.05 3.28
C HIS A 44 9.19 3.49 3.57
N ALA A 45 8.61 4.18 2.59
CA ALA A 45 7.17 4.34 2.45
C ALA A 45 6.71 3.54 1.22
N CYS A 46 5.63 2.79 1.36
CA CYS A 46 5.04 2.01 0.28
C CYS A 46 3.56 2.34 0.15
N ALA A 47 3.04 2.44 -1.07
CA ALA A 47 1.62 2.67 -1.30
C ALA A 47 1.04 1.75 -2.37
N VAL A 48 -0.25 1.45 -2.20
CA VAL A 48 -1.11 0.78 -3.19
C VAL A 48 -2.44 1.49 -3.28
N THR A 49 -3.01 1.52 -4.48
CA THR A 49 -4.38 2.01 -4.70
C THR A 49 -5.31 0.83 -4.92
N VAL A 50 -6.36 0.74 -4.10
CA VAL A 50 -7.34 -0.35 -4.11
C VAL A 50 -8.70 0.21 -4.56
N PRO A 51 -9.36 -0.37 -5.58
CA PRO A 51 -10.70 0.04 -5.99
C PRO A 51 -11.74 -0.46 -4.98
N HIS A 52 -12.83 0.28 -4.81
CA HIS A 52 -14.00 -0.24 -4.06
C HIS A 52 -14.65 -1.43 -4.77
N ARG A 53 -14.66 -1.41 -6.10
CA ARG A 53 -15.18 -2.51 -6.93
C ARG A 53 -14.00 -3.26 -7.58
N SER A 54 -13.52 -4.29 -6.91
CA SER A 54 -12.53 -5.22 -7.47
C SER A 54 -13.15 -6.15 -8.52
N GLY A 55 -12.33 -6.66 -9.44
CA GLY A 55 -12.72 -7.66 -10.44
C GLY A 55 -12.94 -7.11 -11.85
N VAL A 56 -13.34 -5.85 -11.98
CA VAL A 56 -13.45 -5.17 -13.28
C VAL A 56 -12.10 -4.58 -13.67
N ARG A 57 -11.67 -4.83 -14.92
CA ARG A 57 -10.43 -4.26 -15.44
C ARG A 57 -10.62 -2.79 -15.76
N GLN A 58 -10.10 -1.92 -14.90
CA GLN A 58 -10.24 -0.46 -14.98
C GLN A 58 -8.90 0.24 -14.76
N TYR A 59 -8.81 1.51 -15.17
CA TYR A 59 -7.59 2.29 -14.93
C TYR A 59 -7.41 2.49 -13.43
N MET A 60 -6.19 2.25 -12.95
CA MET A 60 -5.77 2.57 -11.60
C MET A 60 -4.33 3.06 -11.63
N SER A 61 -3.99 3.97 -10.73
CA SER A 61 -2.61 4.37 -10.52
C SER A 61 -2.31 4.69 -9.07
N VAL A 62 -1.05 4.59 -8.71
CA VAL A 62 -0.49 5.02 -7.44
C VAL A 62 0.84 5.73 -7.70
N SER A 63 1.09 6.82 -7.00
CA SER A 63 2.36 7.51 -7.04
C SER A 63 2.80 7.92 -5.65
N VAL A 64 4.10 7.75 -5.38
CA VAL A 64 4.74 8.14 -4.13
C VAL A 64 5.95 9.00 -4.47
N GLN A 65 6.03 10.16 -3.85
CA GLN A 65 7.14 11.09 -4.00
C GLN A 65 7.76 11.38 -2.62
N PRO A 66 9.03 11.03 -2.38
CA PRO A 66 9.74 11.54 -1.22
C PRO A 66 10.06 13.03 -1.40
N ARG A 67 9.93 13.82 -0.33
CA ARG A 67 10.16 15.27 -0.38
C ARG A 67 11.60 15.57 -0.77
N GLY A 68 11.80 16.31 -1.87
CA GLY A 68 13.12 16.57 -2.46
C GLY A 68 13.64 15.44 -3.36
N GLY A 69 12.75 14.56 -3.83
CA GLY A 69 13.06 13.50 -4.79
C GLY A 69 12.02 13.46 -5.92
N VAL A 70 12.23 12.54 -6.85
CA VAL A 70 11.33 12.34 -7.99
C VAL A 70 10.14 11.44 -7.61
N PRO A 71 8.94 11.69 -8.16
CA PRO A 71 7.80 10.82 -7.95
C PRO A 71 8.03 9.48 -8.66
N VAL A 72 7.78 8.38 -7.94
CA VAL A 72 7.66 7.04 -8.54
C VAL A 72 6.19 6.77 -8.74
N LYS A 73 5.80 6.26 -9.92
CA LYS A 73 4.41 6.00 -10.28
C LYS A 73 4.29 4.60 -10.87
N ASP A 74 3.24 3.89 -10.47
CA ASP A 74 2.72 2.72 -11.16
C ASP A 74 1.29 3.02 -11.62
N GLY A 75 0.95 2.66 -12.85
CA GLY A 75 -0.35 2.99 -13.42
C GLY A 75 -0.67 2.22 -14.68
N GLY A 76 -1.92 1.80 -14.80
CA GLY A 76 -2.35 0.92 -15.88
C GLY A 76 -3.76 0.41 -15.65
N ARG A 77 -4.17 -0.59 -16.44
CA ARG A 77 -5.47 -1.24 -16.28
C ARG A 77 -5.35 -2.49 -15.44
N PHE A 78 -5.82 -2.42 -14.20
CA PHE A 78 -5.75 -3.51 -13.23
C PHE A 78 -7.15 -3.99 -12.84
N THR A 79 -7.23 -5.17 -12.24
CA THR A 79 -8.48 -5.75 -11.71
C THR A 79 -8.54 -5.75 -10.19
N ARG A 80 -7.39 -5.69 -9.50
CA ARG A 80 -7.32 -5.80 -8.03
C ARG A 80 -6.78 -4.55 -7.35
N PHE A 81 -5.64 -4.02 -7.79
CA PHE A 81 -5.01 -2.81 -7.25
C PHE A 81 -3.92 -2.31 -8.20
N ALA A 82 -3.48 -1.06 -8.05
CA ALA A 82 -2.23 -0.54 -8.62
C ALA A 82 -1.14 -0.47 -7.55
N GLY A 83 0.11 -0.71 -7.94
CA GLY A 83 1.27 -0.85 -7.05
C GLY A 83 1.72 -2.30 -6.86
N PRO A 84 2.65 -2.55 -5.93
CA PRO A 84 3.16 -1.63 -4.91
C PRO A 84 4.19 -0.62 -5.44
N VAL A 85 4.09 0.63 -4.99
CA VAL A 85 5.15 1.64 -5.19
C VAL A 85 5.83 1.89 -3.85
N SER A 86 7.11 1.55 -3.77
CA SER A 86 7.94 1.73 -2.59
C SER A 86 9.05 2.72 -2.87
N VAL A 87 9.27 3.66 -1.94
CA VAL A 87 10.36 4.63 -2.00
C VAL A 87 11.10 4.68 -0.68
N TYR A 88 12.40 4.96 -0.75
CA TYR A 88 13.20 5.23 0.43
C TYR A 88 12.81 6.59 1.03
N ALA A 89 12.41 6.60 2.29
CA ALA A 89 11.74 7.75 2.91
C ALA A 89 12.03 7.98 4.40
N LEU A 90 13.02 7.30 5.02
CA LEU A 90 13.49 7.50 6.42
C LEU A 90 12.65 8.48 7.29
N SER A 91 13.16 9.71 7.42
CA SER A 91 12.53 10.85 8.11
C SER A 91 12.03 11.90 7.11
N ARG A 92 11.92 11.53 5.83
CA ARG A 92 11.46 12.44 4.78
C ARG A 92 9.94 12.33 4.67
N CYS A 93 9.28 13.47 4.60
CA CYS A 93 7.87 13.51 4.22
C CYS A 93 7.69 12.88 2.83
N VAL A 94 6.55 12.24 2.60
CA VAL A 94 6.16 11.70 1.30
C VAL A 94 4.83 12.29 0.85
N TYR A 95 4.70 12.51 -0.45
CA TYR A 95 3.44 12.85 -1.09
C TYR A 95 2.93 11.61 -1.82
N VAL A 96 1.69 11.23 -1.55
CA VAL A 96 1.05 10.06 -2.14
C VAL A 96 -0.18 10.51 -2.92
N ARG A 97 -0.32 9.99 -4.15
CA ARG A 97 -1.50 10.17 -4.99
C ARG A 97 -2.00 8.82 -5.47
N GLY A 98 -3.31 8.64 -5.53
CA GLY A 98 -3.92 7.46 -6.13
C GLY A 98 -5.13 7.82 -6.97
N GLU A 99 -5.44 6.93 -7.92
CA GLU A 99 -6.53 7.10 -8.87
C GLU A 99 -7.14 5.75 -9.22
N VAL A 100 -8.47 5.69 -9.34
CA VAL A 100 -9.25 4.55 -9.83
C VAL A 100 -10.36 5.10 -10.71
N GLY A 101 -10.34 4.79 -12.01
CA GLY A 101 -11.30 5.32 -12.96
C GLY A 101 -11.35 6.85 -12.92
N SER A 102 -12.52 7.42 -12.62
CA SER A 102 -12.73 8.88 -12.51
C SER A 102 -12.43 9.47 -11.13
N GLY A 103 -12.17 8.65 -10.11
CA GLY A 103 -11.90 9.12 -8.75
C GLY A 103 -10.40 9.16 -8.45
N SER A 104 -9.96 10.17 -7.71
CA SER A 104 -8.58 10.31 -7.25
C SER A 104 -8.49 10.95 -5.87
N VAL A 105 -7.33 10.79 -5.23
CA VAL A 105 -7.00 11.41 -3.94
C VAL A 105 -5.52 11.78 -3.90
N SER A 106 -5.19 12.79 -3.11
CA SER A 106 -3.81 13.10 -2.73
C SER A 106 -3.67 13.33 -1.24
N SER A 107 -2.53 12.95 -0.67
CA SER A 107 -2.29 13.00 0.77
C SER A 107 -1.80 14.34 1.30
N GLY A 108 -1.33 15.23 0.42
CA GLY A 108 -0.36 16.25 0.83
C GLY A 108 0.96 15.59 1.31
N TRP A 109 1.81 16.34 2.00
CA TRP A 109 3.03 15.79 2.60
C TRP A 109 2.70 15.09 3.93
N ILE A 110 2.91 13.78 4.00
CA ILE A 110 2.66 12.94 5.18
C ILE A 110 3.94 12.20 5.61
N LEU A 111 3.92 11.57 6.78
CA LEU A 111 5.02 10.74 7.30
C LEU A 111 6.34 11.48 7.55
N CYS A 112 6.25 12.82 7.63
CA CYS A 112 7.05 13.59 8.55
C CYS A 112 6.81 13.05 9.98
#